data_AF-A0A166CH49-F1
#
_entry.id   AF-A0A166CH49-F1
#
_cell.length_a   1.000
_cell.length_b   1.000
_cell.length_c   1.000
_cell.angle_alpha   90.00
_cell.angle_beta   90.00
_cell.angle_gamma   90.00
#
_symmetry.space_group_name_H-M   'P 1'
#
loop_
_entity.id
_entity.type
_entity.pdbx_description
1 polymer ?
#
loop_
_entity_poly.entity_id
_entity_poly.type
_entity_poly.pdbx_seq_one_letter_code
_entity_poly.pdbx_strand_id
1 'polypeptide(L)'
;MSTSGVSLSTSGLDEQFNAPDAEFILRSSNGIDFAVHKTILHLASPVFRDMLSLPQPSLLTDASSRTIISMTEDAPSLRLLLRFTYPRSFCDEPWLLTIDDIKRAATLSHKYEILFMRNAAELALIRFSTQHPDVSYAVAWRYKYLTALRASARRSLEPFVPSLDAPEFDDVPASAFMKLQRYKDAIPAALEGIAWVNRPGNVYHITRWIDRSTVFPPNAFPDIIEGIQCSCAPADVPWALVPLAALNLGEQEIMDLYMHGGPTAAIIIARSWWCAYVQDVVSAMKTPDRPSLDDALSRPMSTARAQADRCLRCRQLDVQGTLESTKEYLRAEIEKRLANIPIDAPFWKAGY
;
A
#
# COMPACT_ATOMS: atom_id res chain seq x y z
N MET A 1 -9.57 -60.03 -33.75
CA MET A 1 -8.30 -59.89 -33.02
C MET A 1 -7.54 -58.71 -33.60
N SER A 2 -7.64 -57.55 -32.96
CA SER A 2 -6.73 -56.41 -33.20
C SER A 2 -6.58 -55.68 -31.87
N THR A 3 -5.50 -56.02 -31.18
CA THR A 3 -5.07 -55.41 -29.92
C THR A 3 -4.65 -53.98 -30.20
N SER A 4 -5.45 -53.02 -29.71
CA SER A 4 -5.05 -51.61 -29.65
C SER A 4 -4.03 -51.48 -28.53
N GLY A 5 -2.75 -51.35 -28.90
CA GLY A 5 -1.68 -51.05 -27.96
C GLY A 5 -1.90 -49.66 -27.39
N VAL A 6 -2.20 -49.59 -26.08
CA VAL A 6 -2.10 -48.35 -25.31
C VAL A 6 -0.62 -47.99 -25.25
N SER A 7 -0.23 -46.96 -25.99
CA SER A 7 1.08 -46.33 -25.85
C SER A 7 1.14 -45.68 -24.47
N LEU A 8 1.87 -46.28 -23.52
CA LEU A 8 2.26 -45.61 -22.29
C LEU A 8 3.10 -44.38 -22.68
N SER A 9 2.52 -43.20 -22.52
CA SER A 9 3.28 -41.95 -22.56
C SER A 9 4.32 -42.01 -21.44
N THR A 10 5.60 -42.11 -21.80
CA THR A 10 6.70 -41.99 -20.85
C THR A 10 6.61 -40.59 -20.23
N SER A 11 6.11 -40.54 -19.00
CA SER A 11 6.08 -39.33 -18.19
C SER A 11 7.51 -38.77 -18.09
N GLY A 12 7.68 -37.48 -18.40
CA GLY A 12 8.96 -36.80 -18.26
C GLY A 12 9.21 -36.49 -16.79
N LEU A 13 10.31 -36.99 -16.23
CA LEU A 13 10.74 -36.63 -14.88
C LEU A 13 11.28 -35.19 -14.88
N ASP A 14 10.89 -34.38 -13.89
CA ASP A 14 11.33 -32.99 -13.76
C ASP A 14 12.86 -32.89 -13.56
N GLU A 15 13.50 -31.90 -14.18
CA GLU A 15 14.97 -31.76 -14.15
C GLU A 15 15.53 -31.39 -12.77
N GLN A 16 14.74 -30.71 -11.93
CA GLN A 16 15.17 -30.23 -10.61
C GLN A 16 14.66 -31.15 -9.49
N PHE A 17 13.42 -31.62 -9.59
CA PHE A 17 12.79 -32.47 -8.59
C PHE A 17 12.82 -33.94 -9.03
N ASN A 18 14.03 -34.54 -9.07
CA ASN A 18 14.28 -35.92 -9.53
C ASN A 18 15.17 -36.74 -8.56
N ALA A 19 15.26 -36.34 -7.30
CA ALA A 19 16.18 -36.95 -6.34
C ALA A 19 15.95 -38.47 -6.19
N PRO A 20 17.01 -39.31 -6.14
CA PRO A 20 16.91 -40.77 -6.07
C PRO A 20 16.38 -41.28 -4.72
N ASP A 21 16.48 -40.50 -3.67
CA ASP A 21 16.03 -40.78 -2.30
C ASP A 21 14.60 -40.31 -1.99
N ALA A 22 13.95 -39.62 -2.93
CA ALA A 22 12.55 -39.23 -2.80
C ALA A 22 11.60 -40.43 -2.70
N GLU A 23 10.60 -40.37 -1.81
CA GLU A 23 9.68 -41.48 -1.54
C GLU A 23 8.43 -41.46 -2.43
N PHE A 24 8.04 -40.28 -2.92
CA PHE A 24 6.80 -40.08 -3.70
C PHE A 24 7.08 -39.44 -5.05
N ILE A 25 6.16 -39.67 -5.98
CA ILE A 25 6.07 -38.94 -7.25
C ILE A 25 4.76 -38.15 -7.25
N LEU A 26 4.83 -36.83 -7.37
CA LEU A 26 3.68 -36.02 -7.75
C LEU A 26 3.63 -35.95 -9.27
N ARG A 27 2.59 -36.51 -9.88
CA ARG A 27 2.36 -36.43 -11.32
C ARG A 27 1.46 -35.25 -11.63
N SER A 28 1.98 -34.27 -12.36
CA SER A 28 1.19 -33.15 -12.86
C SER A 28 0.10 -33.58 -13.83
N SER A 29 -0.91 -32.74 -14.01
CA SER A 29 -2.03 -32.98 -14.93
C SER A 29 -1.61 -33.07 -16.40
N ASN A 30 -0.45 -32.49 -16.76
CA ASN A 30 0.16 -32.59 -18.07
C ASN A 30 1.29 -33.65 -18.15
N GLY A 31 1.36 -34.57 -17.18
CA GLY A 31 2.16 -35.80 -17.29
C GLY A 31 3.66 -35.66 -16.99
N ILE A 32 4.08 -34.58 -16.32
CA ILE A 32 5.43 -34.44 -15.76
C ILE A 32 5.45 -34.95 -14.32
N ASP A 33 6.43 -35.79 -14.00
CA ASP A 33 6.63 -36.38 -12.68
C ASP A 33 7.64 -35.59 -11.84
N PHE A 34 7.30 -35.36 -10.58
CA PHE A 34 8.16 -34.69 -9.59
C PHE A 34 8.46 -35.66 -8.46
N ALA A 35 9.72 -36.05 -8.30
CA ALA A 35 10.17 -36.85 -7.18
C ALA A 35 10.31 -35.97 -5.94
N VAL A 36 9.51 -36.26 -4.90
CA VAL A 36 9.36 -35.40 -3.72
C VAL A 36 9.57 -36.13 -2.40
N HIS A 37 10.00 -35.37 -1.39
CA HIS A 37 10.22 -35.87 -0.03
C HIS A 37 8.99 -35.67 0.85
N LYS A 38 8.51 -36.74 1.47
CA LYS A 38 7.32 -36.71 2.34
C LYS A 38 7.45 -35.68 3.45
N THR A 39 8.60 -35.70 4.13
CA THR A 39 8.88 -34.83 5.29
C THR A 39 8.80 -33.35 4.92
N ILE A 40 9.29 -32.95 3.75
CA ILE A 40 9.27 -31.54 3.30
C ILE A 40 7.83 -31.09 3.09
N LEU A 41 7.02 -31.87 2.36
CA LEU A 41 5.63 -31.53 2.10
C LEU A 41 4.78 -31.52 3.38
N HIS A 42 5.01 -32.46 4.30
CA HIS A 42 4.35 -32.54 5.61
C HIS A 42 4.58 -31.32 6.50
N LEU A 43 5.80 -30.78 6.47
CA LEU A 43 6.18 -29.61 7.25
C LEU A 43 5.63 -28.34 6.60
N ALA A 44 5.59 -28.28 5.27
CA ALA A 44 5.15 -27.11 4.53
C ALA A 44 3.62 -26.91 4.53
N SER A 45 2.84 -27.99 4.56
CA SER A 45 1.39 -27.94 4.33
C SER A 45 0.63 -28.97 5.18
N PRO A 46 -0.40 -28.54 5.94
CA PRO A 46 -1.30 -29.47 6.63
C PRO A 46 -2.07 -30.33 5.62
N VAL A 47 -2.45 -29.78 4.46
CA VAL A 47 -3.16 -30.54 3.41
C VAL A 47 -2.30 -31.70 2.90
N PHE A 48 -1.01 -31.48 2.64
CA PHE A 48 -0.13 -32.58 2.25
C PHE A 48 0.10 -33.57 3.39
N ARG A 49 0.21 -33.11 4.64
CA ARG A 49 0.31 -33.99 5.81
C ARG A 49 -0.88 -34.94 5.90
N ASP A 50 -2.09 -34.42 5.75
CA ASP A 50 -3.31 -35.22 5.82
C ASP A 50 -3.42 -36.15 4.61
N MET A 51 -3.24 -35.63 3.39
CA MET A 51 -3.29 -36.39 2.14
C MET A 51 -2.31 -37.58 2.12
N LEU A 52 -1.08 -37.37 2.61
CA LEU A 52 -0.02 -38.38 2.63
C LEU A 52 -0.07 -39.30 3.88
N SER A 53 -0.98 -39.03 4.81
CA SER A 53 -1.26 -39.91 5.96
C SER A 53 -2.28 -41.01 5.64
N LEU A 54 -3.07 -40.85 4.58
CA LEU A 54 -4.09 -41.80 4.17
C LEU A 54 -3.46 -43.10 3.63
N PRO A 55 -4.01 -44.28 3.96
CA PRO A 55 -3.58 -45.54 3.35
C PRO A 55 -3.79 -45.46 1.84
N GLN A 56 -2.71 -45.59 1.07
CA GLN A 56 -2.84 -45.65 -0.38
C GLN A 56 -3.34 -47.05 -0.79
N PRO A 57 -4.29 -47.16 -1.74
CA PRO A 57 -4.73 -48.44 -2.23
C PRO A 57 -3.53 -49.18 -2.81
N SER A 58 -3.21 -50.33 -2.23
CA SER A 58 -2.09 -51.18 -2.61
C SER A 58 -2.33 -51.74 -4.01
N LEU A 59 -1.93 -51.00 -5.03
CA LEU A 59 -1.74 -51.57 -6.36
C LEU A 59 -0.49 -52.44 -6.27
N LEU A 60 -0.72 -53.74 -6.17
CA LEU A 60 0.25 -54.82 -6.21
C LEU A 60 1.21 -54.63 -7.40
N THR A 61 2.37 -53.99 -7.19
CA THR A 61 3.49 -54.06 -8.13
C THR A 61 4.77 -53.56 -7.45
N ASP A 62 5.76 -54.46 -7.39
CA ASP A 62 7.17 -54.30 -7.04
C ASP A 62 7.57 -53.26 -5.97
N ALA A 63 8.24 -53.75 -4.93
CA ALA A 63 8.85 -53.01 -3.82
C ALA A 63 9.90 -51.93 -4.23
N SER A 64 10.09 -51.71 -5.53
CA SER A 64 11.00 -50.72 -6.13
C SER A 64 10.28 -49.54 -6.78
N SER A 65 8.94 -49.55 -6.90
CA SER A 65 8.19 -48.47 -7.55
C SER A 65 7.72 -47.41 -6.55
N ARG A 66 8.14 -46.16 -6.74
CA ARG A 66 7.68 -45.03 -5.93
C ARG A 66 6.18 -44.85 -6.07
N THR A 67 5.55 -44.43 -4.98
CA THR A 67 4.13 -44.16 -4.96
C THR A 67 3.80 -42.90 -5.79
N ILE A 68 2.96 -43.04 -6.81
CA ILE A 68 2.58 -41.96 -7.73
C ILE A 68 1.25 -41.36 -7.31
N ILE A 69 1.24 -40.06 -7.05
CA ILE A 69 0.06 -39.27 -6.69
C ILE A 69 -0.27 -38.36 -7.86
N SER A 70 -1.46 -38.54 -8.44
CA SER A 70 -1.93 -37.70 -9.54
C SER A 70 -2.43 -36.35 -9.00
N MET A 71 -1.94 -35.26 -9.57
CA MET A 71 -2.24 -33.89 -9.18
C MET A 71 -3.10 -33.20 -10.24
N THR A 72 -3.96 -32.27 -9.82
CA THR A 72 -4.72 -31.43 -10.74
C THR A 72 -3.89 -30.30 -11.34
N GLU A 73 -2.79 -29.94 -10.66
CA GLU A 73 -1.87 -28.88 -11.06
C GLU A 73 -1.01 -29.27 -12.25
N ASP A 74 -0.79 -28.32 -13.15
CA ASP A 74 0.19 -28.44 -14.23
C ASP A 74 1.64 -28.40 -13.70
N ALA A 75 2.59 -28.80 -14.55
CA ALA A 75 4.01 -28.81 -14.19
C ALA A 75 4.53 -27.44 -13.67
N PRO A 76 4.21 -26.28 -14.28
CA PRO A 76 4.62 -24.98 -13.73
C PRO A 76 4.10 -24.71 -12.32
N SER A 77 2.85 -25.08 -12.01
CA SER A 77 2.30 -24.94 -10.66
C SER A 77 2.99 -25.81 -9.64
N LEU A 78 3.20 -27.09 -9.95
CA LEU A 78 3.91 -28.00 -9.04
C LEU A 78 5.36 -27.55 -8.83
N ARG A 79 6.05 -27.13 -9.90
CA ARG A 79 7.41 -26.59 -9.78
C ARG A 79 7.44 -25.34 -8.90
N LEU A 80 6.48 -24.42 -9.05
CA LEU A 80 6.38 -23.24 -8.22
C LEU A 80 6.16 -23.60 -6.74
N LEU A 81 5.19 -24.49 -6.47
CA LEU A 81 4.90 -25.00 -5.12
C LEU A 81 6.16 -25.62 -4.49
N LEU A 82 6.80 -26.55 -5.19
CA LEU A 82 7.96 -27.27 -4.66
C LEU A 82 9.15 -26.34 -4.41
N ARG A 83 9.37 -25.35 -5.28
CA ARG A 83 10.38 -24.31 -5.04
C ARG A 83 10.08 -23.46 -3.81
N PHE A 84 8.82 -23.25 -3.47
CA PHE A 84 8.46 -22.58 -2.22
C PHE A 84 8.72 -23.46 -1.00
N THR A 85 8.43 -24.76 -1.08
CA THR A 85 8.48 -25.68 0.08
C THR A 85 9.87 -26.26 0.35
N TYR A 86 10.72 -26.40 -0.67
CA TYR A 86 12.06 -26.97 -0.49
C TYR A 86 13.04 -25.95 0.12
N PRO A 87 14.06 -26.42 0.87
CA PRO A 87 15.09 -25.56 1.44
C PRO A 87 15.81 -24.70 0.39
N ARG A 88 16.21 -23.49 0.78
CA ARG A 88 16.93 -22.56 -0.10
C ARG A 88 18.31 -23.06 -0.52
N SER A 89 18.90 -24.00 0.21
CA SER A 89 20.12 -24.71 -0.19
C SER A 89 19.92 -25.70 -1.35
N PHE A 90 18.67 -26.10 -1.63
CA PHE A 90 18.31 -26.98 -2.73
C PHE A 90 17.83 -26.19 -3.96
N CYS A 91 16.99 -25.17 -3.74
CA CYS A 91 16.49 -24.32 -4.81
C CYS A 91 16.23 -22.88 -4.34
N ASP A 92 16.54 -21.93 -5.21
CA ASP A 92 16.24 -20.52 -4.98
C ASP A 92 14.75 -20.27 -4.87
N GLU A 93 14.38 -19.31 -4.02
CA GLU A 93 13.01 -18.83 -3.91
C GLU A 93 12.51 -18.32 -5.28
N PRO A 94 11.32 -18.74 -5.73
CA PRO A 94 10.81 -18.29 -7.01
C PRO A 94 10.43 -16.81 -6.96
N TRP A 95 10.79 -16.09 -8.01
CA TRP A 95 10.41 -14.69 -8.20
C TRP A 95 9.01 -14.64 -8.80
N LEU A 96 8.08 -13.99 -8.12
CA LEU A 96 6.73 -13.73 -8.63
C LEU A 96 6.76 -12.38 -9.35
N LEU A 97 6.97 -12.42 -10.67
CA LEU A 97 7.19 -11.22 -11.48
C LEU A 97 5.95 -10.81 -12.27
N THR A 98 5.16 -11.79 -12.72
CA THR A 98 3.95 -11.55 -13.51
C THR A 98 2.70 -11.70 -12.66
N ILE A 99 1.58 -11.14 -13.13
CA ILE A 99 0.29 -11.33 -12.45
C ILE A 99 -0.13 -12.81 -12.42
N ASP A 100 0.20 -13.57 -13.46
CA ASP A 100 -0.07 -15.01 -13.52
C ASP A 100 0.72 -15.79 -12.48
N ASP A 101 2.00 -15.45 -12.25
CA ASP A 101 2.80 -16.06 -11.18
C ASP A 101 2.18 -15.78 -9.81
N ILE A 102 1.74 -14.55 -9.58
CA ILE A 102 1.12 -14.12 -8.32
C ILE A 102 -0.20 -14.86 -8.10
N LYS A 103 -1.08 -14.93 -9.12
CA LYS A 103 -2.35 -15.66 -9.06
C LYS A 103 -2.11 -17.15 -8.85
N ARG A 104 -1.12 -17.75 -9.53
CA ARG A 104 -0.73 -19.16 -9.36
C ARG A 104 -0.26 -19.42 -7.93
N ALA A 105 0.61 -18.58 -7.38
CA ALA A 105 1.05 -18.68 -6.00
C ALA A 105 -0.09 -18.50 -4.99
N ALA A 106 -0.99 -17.55 -5.22
CA ALA A 106 -2.16 -17.31 -4.38
C ALA A 106 -3.14 -18.49 -4.38
N THR A 107 -3.41 -19.07 -5.56
CA THR A 107 -4.25 -20.28 -5.70
C THR A 107 -3.64 -21.47 -4.97
N LEU A 108 -2.34 -21.72 -5.17
CA LEU A 108 -1.63 -22.84 -4.54
C LEU A 108 -1.53 -22.67 -3.01
N SER A 109 -1.16 -21.48 -2.54
CA SER A 109 -1.07 -21.19 -1.11
C SER A 109 -2.42 -21.33 -0.41
N HIS A 110 -3.52 -20.98 -1.07
CA HIS A 110 -4.86 -21.21 -0.53
C HIS A 110 -5.23 -22.69 -0.53
N LYS A 111 -5.03 -23.40 -1.65
CA LYS A 111 -5.37 -24.83 -1.80
C LYS A 111 -4.61 -25.73 -0.81
N TYR A 112 -3.33 -25.43 -0.60
CA TYR A 112 -2.43 -26.24 0.24
C TYR A 112 -2.17 -25.61 1.61
N GLU A 113 -2.85 -24.52 1.95
CA GLU A 113 -2.72 -23.81 3.22
C GLU A 113 -1.26 -23.44 3.59
N ILE A 114 -0.52 -22.91 2.61
CA ILE A 114 0.90 -22.56 2.77
C ILE A 114 1.05 -21.05 3.04
N LEU A 115 1.15 -20.68 4.32
CA LEU A 115 1.14 -19.29 4.77
C LEU A 115 2.29 -18.43 4.21
N PHE A 116 3.52 -18.95 4.17
CA PHE A 116 4.65 -18.17 3.66
C PHE A 116 4.54 -17.90 2.15
N MET A 117 3.96 -18.83 1.39
CA MET A 117 3.66 -18.65 -0.03
C MET A 117 2.54 -17.62 -0.24
N ARG A 118 1.52 -17.62 0.63
CA ARG A 118 0.47 -16.58 0.66
C ARG A 118 1.09 -15.19 0.87
N ASN A 119 1.97 -15.06 1.86
CA ASN A 119 2.64 -13.80 2.17
C ASN A 119 3.54 -13.33 1.01
N ALA A 120 4.26 -14.24 0.36
CA ALA A 120 5.07 -13.93 -0.82
C ALA A 120 4.21 -13.41 -1.98
N ALA A 121 3.05 -14.03 -2.23
CA ALA A 121 2.09 -13.59 -3.24
C ALA A 121 1.52 -12.19 -2.91
N GLU A 122 1.14 -11.94 -1.66
CA GLU A 122 0.63 -10.62 -1.24
C GLU A 122 1.70 -9.52 -1.40
N LEU A 123 2.95 -9.79 -0.99
CA LEU A 123 4.06 -8.85 -1.18
C LEU A 123 4.37 -8.58 -2.66
N ALA A 124 4.33 -9.61 -3.50
CA ALA A 124 4.49 -9.45 -4.94
C ALA A 124 3.36 -8.60 -5.54
N LEU A 125 2.13 -8.78 -5.09
CA LEU A 125 0.97 -8.01 -5.53
C LEU A 125 1.06 -6.53 -5.14
N ILE A 126 1.60 -6.22 -3.95
CA ILE A 126 1.90 -4.85 -3.53
C ILE A 126 2.92 -4.22 -4.48
N ARG A 127 4.00 -4.91 -4.84
CA ARG A 127 4.98 -4.41 -5.83
C ARG A 127 4.35 -4.19 -7.20
N PHE A 128 3.55 -5.14 -7.67
CA PHE A 128 2.84 -5.07 -8.95
C PHE A 128 1.87 -3.86 -9.01
N SER A 129 1.27 -3.50 -7.87
CA SER A 129 0.32 -2.38 -7.80
C SER A 129 0.92 -1.02 -8.17
N THR A 130 2.24 -0.88 -8.11
CA THR A 130 2.93 0.38 -8.49
C THR A 130 2.67 0.77 -9.94
N GLN A 131 2.52 -0.23 -10.82
CA GLN A 131 2.24 -0.06 -12.25
C GLN A 131 0.78 -0.35 -12.59
N HIS A 132 0.17 -1.37 -11.95
CA HIS A 132 -1.18 -1.85 -12.28
C HIS A 132 -2.08 -1.91 -11.03
N PRO A 133 -2.41 -0.75 -10.40
CA PRO A 133 -3.16 -0.74 -9.15
C PRO A 133 -4.61 -1.24 -9.28
N ASP A 134 -5.22 -1.11 -10.45
CA ASP A 134 -6.55 -1.61 -10.76
C ASP A 134 -6.61 -3.15 -10.77
N VAL A 135 -5.68 -3.78 -11.51
CA VAL A 135 -5.55 -5.25 -11.56
C VAL A 135 -5.16 -5.79 -10.19
N SER A 136 -4.19 -5.15 -9.51
CA SER A 136 -3.81 -5.56 -8.14
C SER A 136 -4.97 -5.46 -7.16
N TYR A 137 -5.84 -4.46 -7.27
CA TYR A 137 -7.02 -4.34 -6.41
C TYR A 137 -7.99 -5.49 -6.64
N ALA A 138 -8.26 -5.87 -7.90
CA ALA A 138 -9.13 -7.00 -8.23
C ALA A 138 -8.57 -8.33 -7.69
N VAL A 139 -7.29 -8.61 -7.93
CA VAL A 139 -6.63 -9.82 -7.42
C VAL A 139 -6.59 -9.84 -5.90
N ALA A 140 -6.27 -8.71 -5.26
CA ALA A 140 -6.25 -8.61 -3.80
C ALA A 140 -7.63 -8.87 -3.20
N TRP A 141 -8.69 -8.40 -3.87
CA TRP A 141 -10.06 -8.70 -3.49
C TRP A 141 -10.37 -10.20 -3.60
N ARG A 142 -10.05 -10.80 -4.75
CA ARG A 142 -10.32 -12.22 -5.05
C ARG A 142 -9.66 -13.18 -4.06
N TYR A 143 -8.45 -12.88 -3.62
CA TYR A 143 -7.66 -13.69 -2.68
C TYR A 143 -7.72 -13.21 -1.22
N LYS A 144 -8.49 -12.16 -0.93
CA LYS A 144 -8.66 -11.56 0.41
C LYS A 144 -7.31 -11.11 1.01
N TYR A 145 -6.49 -10.45 0.22
CA TYR A 145 -5.20 -9.87 0.61
C TYR A 145 -5.39 -8.43 1.03
N LEU A 146 -5.59 -8.23 2.34
CA LEU A 146 -6.01 -6.94 2.89
C LEU A 146 -4.94 -5.85 2.70
N THR A 147 -3.68 -6.21 2.88
CA THR A 147 -2.56 -5.28 2.78
C THR A 147 -2.38 -4.86 1.32
N ALA A 148 -2.42 -5.83 0.40
CA ALA A 148 -2.38 -5.53 -1.04
C ALA A 148 -3.60 -4.74 -1.51
N LEU A 149 -4.80 -5.04 -0.99
CA LEU A 149 -6.02 -4.32 -1.36
C LEU A 149 -5.90 -2.83 -1.02
N ARG A 150 -5.43 -2.51 0.20
CA ARG A 150 -5.21 -1.14 0.65
C ARG A 150 -4.12 -0.44 -0.13
N ALA A 151 -2.99 -1.11 -0.34
CA ALA A 151 -1.87 -0.55 -1.11
C ALA A 151 -2.31 -0.21 -2.54
N SER A 152 -3.06 -1.11 -3.18
CA SER A 152 -3.60 -0.93 -4.52
C SER A 152 -4.62 0.19 -4.58
N ALA A 153 -5.54 0.27 -3.61
CA ALA A 153 -6.50 1.36 -3.52
C ALA A 153 -5.82 2.73 -3.37
N ARG A 154 -4.83 2.84 -2.46
CA ARG A 154 -4.03 4.06 -2.28
C ARG A 154 -3.28 4.43 -3.56
N ARG A 155 -2.67 3.46 -4.24
CA ARG A 155 -1.93 3.68 -5.48
C ARG A 155 -2.84 4.09 -6.64
N SER A 156 -4.08 3.61 -6.67
CA SER A 156 -5.10 4.00 -7.67
C SER A 156 -5.59 5.45 -7.55
N LEU A 157 -5.17 6.18 -6.51
CA LEU A 157 -5.40 7.61 -6.36
C LEU A 157 -4.43 8.46 -7.17
N GLU A 158 -3.31 7.88 -7.60
CA GLU A 158 -2.32 8.58 -8.39
C GLU A 158 -2.51 8.27 -9.87
N PRO A 159 -2.00 9.10 -10.79
CA PRO A 159 -2.10 8.83 -12.22
C PRO A 159 -1.52 7.47 -12.58
N PHE A 160 -2.30 6.66 -13.30
CA PHE A 160 -1.90 5.37 -13.85
C PHE A 160 -2.64 5.11 -15.17
N VAL A 161 -2.16 4.16 -15.97
CA VAL A 161 -2.81 3.74 -17.20
C VAL A 161 -3.76 2.57 -16.86
N PRO A 162 -5.09 2.71 -17.07
CA PRO A 162 -6.03 1.64 -16.78
C PRO A 162 -5.84 0.42 -17.69
N SER A 163 -5.94 -0.76 -17.11
CA SER A 163 -5.80 -2.06 -17.76
C SER A 163 -7.17 -2.56 -18.23
N LEU A 164 -7.81 -1.83 -19.15
CA LEU A 164 -9.24 -1.97 -19.48
C LEU A 164 -9.70 -3.40 -19.82
N ASP A 165 -8.82 -4.21 -20.44
CA ASP A 165 -9.11 -5.57 -20.91
C ASP A 165 -8.55 -6.67 -19.99
N ALA A 166 -8.24 -6.34 -18.72
CA ALA A 166 -7.68 -7.32 -17.79
C ALA A 166 -8.72 -8.38 -17.38
N PRO A 167 -8.45 -9.68 -17.56
CA PRO A 167 -9.40 -10.76 -17.24
C PRO A 167 -9.69 -10.86 -15.73
N GLU A 168 -8.81 -10.34 -14.87
CA GLU A 168 -8.99 -10.32 -13.41
C GLU A 168 -10.25 -9.56 -12.97
N PHE A 169 -10.79 -8.68 -13.82
CA PHE A 169 -12.02 -7.94 -13.53
C PHE A 169 -13.26 -8.83 -13.56
N ASP A 170 -13.24 -9.92 -14.32
CA ASP A 170 -14.34 -10.89 -14.38
C ASP A 170 -14.43 -11.76 -13.11
N ASP A 171 -13.32 -11.86 -12.37
CA ASP A 171 -13.21 -12.67 -11.15
C ASP A 171 -13.77 -11.98 -9.90
N VAL A 172 -14.21 -10.72 -10.00
CA VAL A 172 -14.66 -9.91 -8.87
C VAL A 172 -16.04 -9.27 -9.11
N PRO A 173 -16.89 -9.17 -8.07
CA PRO A 173 -18.17 -8.51 -8.24
C PRO A 173 -17.97 -7.01 -8.47
N ALA A 174 -18.83 -6.38 -9.29
CA ALA A 174 -18.85 -4.93 -9.49
C ALA A 174 -18.88 -4.12 -8.17
N SER A 175 -19.47 -4.70 -7.11
CA SER A 175 -19.49 -4.11 -5.76
C SER A 175 -18.11 -3.90 -5.13
N ALA A 176 -17.06 -4.58 -5.61
CA ALA A 176 -15.67 -4.36 -5.21
C ALA A 176 -15.16 -3.00 -5.70
N PHE A 177 -15.45 -2.67 -6.96
CA PHE A 177 -15.08 -1.38 -7.56
C PHE A 177 -15.96 -0.23 -7.08
N MET A 178 -17.24 -0.48 -6.78
CA MET A 178 -18.09 0.52 -6.11
C MET A 178 -17.55 0.94 -4.74
N LYS A 179 -16.91 0.02 -4.00
CA LYS A 179 -16.23 0.35 -2.75
C LYS A 179 -14.94 1.13 -2.96
N LEU A 180 -14.18 0.79 -4.00
CA LEU A 180 -13.02 1.58 -4.40
C LEU A 180 -13.43 3.02 -4.78
N GLN A 181 -14.55 3.17 -5.51
CA GLN A 181 -15.08 4.48 -5.85
C GLN A 181 -15.50 5.27 -4.60
N ARG A 182 -16.21 4.65 -3.66
CA ARG A 182 -16.54 5.29 -2.37
C ARG A 182 -15.31 5.71 -1.58
N TYR A 183 -14.25 4.89 -1.59
CA TYR A 183 -12.96 5.25 -1.00
C TYR A 183 -12.38 6.51 -1.67
N LYS A 184 -12.44 6.62 -3.00
CA LYS A 184 -12.00 7.82 -3.75
C LYS A 184 -12.85 9.04 -3.43
N ASP A 185 -14.17 8.87 -3.38
CA ASP A 185 -15.14 9.95 -3.11
C ASP A 185 -15.06 10.47 -1.66
N ALA A 186 -14.55 9.67 -0.73
CA ALA A 186 -14.38 10.07 0.67
C ALA A 186 -13.15 10.98 0.89
N ILE A 187 -12.27 11.14 -0.10
CA ILE A 187 -11.00 11.85 0.08
C ILE A 187 -11.19 13.34 0.36
N PRO A 188 -12.07 14.07 -0.34
CA PRO A 188 -12.32 15.48 -0.03
C PRO A 188 -12.68 15.71 1.44
N ALA A 189 -13.58 14.87 1.98
CA ALA A 189 -13.99 14.89 3.38
C ALA A 189 -12.84 14.50 4.32
N ALA A 190 -12.06 13.46 3.98
CA ALA A 190 -10.92 13.03 4.80
C ALA A 190 -9.85 14.12 4.94
N LEU A 191 -9.63 14.93 3.90
CA LEU A 191 -8.67 16.03 3.91
C LEU A 191 -9.26 17.35 4.46
N GLU A 192 -10.51 17.36 4.94
CA GLU A 192 -11.08 18.54 5.60
C GLU A 192 -10.34 18.89 6.89
N GLY A 193 -9.95 20.15 7.06
CA GLY A 193 -9.23 20.60 8.26
C GLY A 193 -7.72 20.37 8.23
N ILE A 194 -7.15 19.87 7.12
CA ILE A 194 -5.72 20.14 6.82
C ILE A 194 -5.57 21.58 6.35
N ALA A 195 -6.42 21.96 5.39
CA ALA A 195 -6.57 23.32 4.93
C ALA A 195 -7.88 23.94 5.39
N TRP A 196 -7.84 25.24 5.68
CA TRP A 196 -9.00 26.00 6.09
C TRP A 196 -10.04 26.13 4.97
N VAL A 197 -11.31 26.07 5.37
CA VAL A 197 -12.46 26.41 4.53
C VAL A 197 -13.20 27.50 5.28
N ASN A 198 -13.54 28.60 4.59
CA ASN A 198 -14.22 29.73 5.22
C ASN A 198 -15.50 29.27 5.93
N ARG A 199 -15.51 29.35 7.26
CA ARG A 199 -16.67 29.03 8.10
C ARG A 199 -17.09 30.28 8.86
N PRO A 200 -18.37 30.68 8.79
CA PRO A 200 -18.85 31.84 9.53
C PRO A 200 -18.69 31.59 11.04
N GLY A 201 -18.00 32.49 11.73
CA GLY A 201 -17.84 32.49 13.19
C GLY A 201 -16.44 32.16 13.73
N ASN A 202 -15.49 31.68 12.91
CA ASN A 202 -14.12 31.42 13.37
C ASN A 202 -13.19 32.61 13.11
N VAL A 203 -12.56 33.13 14.17
CA VAL A 203 -11.60 34.25 14.12
C VAL A 203 -10.19 33.79 13.71
N TYR A 204 -9.88 32.49 13.79
CA TYR A 204 -8.60 31.89 13.37
C TYR A 204 -8.76 30.39 13.05
N HIS A 205 -7.84 29.83 12.26
CA HIS A 205 -7.75 28.38 11.99
C HIS A 205 -6.56 27.77 12.72
N ILE A 206 -6.80 26.89 13.70
CA ILE A 206 -5.72 26.22 14.43
C ILE A 206 -5.24 25.00 13.67
N THR A 207 -4.00 25.08 13.18
CA THR A 207 -3.34 23.95 12.52
C THR A 207 -2.77 23.00 13.57
N ARG A 208 -3.20 21.74 13.55
CA ARG A 208 -2.75 20.72 14.52
C ARG A 208 -1.79 19.66 13.97
N TRP A 209 -1.58 19.65 12.66
CA TRP A 209 -0.77 18.64 11.98
C TRP A 209 0.71 19.02 11.85
N ILE A 210 1.08 20.25 12.22
CA ILE A 210 2.46 20.75 12.18
C ILE A 210 2.73 21.64 13.38
N ASP A 211 3.91 21.49 13.97
CA ASP A 211 4.37 22.32 15.07
C ASP A 211 4.84 23.68 14.56
N ARG A 212 4.55 24.75 15.32
CA ARG A 212 4.94 26.11 14.93
C ARG A 212 6.44 26.27 14.70
N SER A 213 7.28 25.59 15.47
CA SER A 213 8.75 25.70 15.39
C SER A 213 9.32 25.07 14.12
N THR A 214 8.59 24.11 13.54
CA THR A 214 8.90 23.52 12.23
C THR A 214 8.70 24.51 11.09
N VAL A 215 7.74 25.43 11.23
CA VAL A 215 7.46 26.43 10.19
C VAL A 215 8.29 27.70 10.43
N PHE A 216 8.37 28.16 11.68
CA PHE A 216 9.08 29.37 12.06
C PHE A 216 9.89 29.14 13.35
N PRO A 217 11.24 29.18 13.31
CA PRO A 217 12.05 29.01 14.50
C PRO A 217 11.84 30.16 15.50
N PRO A 218 12.06 29.95 16.81
CA PRO A 218 11.82 30.95 17.85
C PRO A 218 12.50 32.30 17.62
N ASN A 219 13.64 32.32 16.92
CA ASN A 219 14.44 33.51 16.67
C ASN A 219 14.00 34.31 15.41
N ALA A 220 12.98 33.87 14.68
CA ALA A 220 12.45 34.56 13.50
C ALA A 220 11.56 35.79 13.84
N PHE A 221 11.47 36.16 15.13
CA PHE A 221 10.53 37.15 15.66
C PHE A 221 11.27 38.27 16.40
N PRO A 222 11.31 39.45 15.78
CA PRO A 222 10.37 40.47 16.21
C PRO A 222 9.51 40.93 15.05
N ASP A 223 8.23 41.24 15.29
CA ASP A 223 7.31 41.71 14.25
C ASP A 223 7.72 43.03 13.57
N ILE A 224 8.79 43.64 14.10
CA ILE A 224 9.50 44.78 13.58
C ILE A 224 11.00 44.40 13.55
N ILE A 225 11.55 44.22 12.36
CA ILE A 225 13.00 44.34 12.14
C ILE A 225 13.18 45.71 11.49
N GLU A 226 13.86 46.64 12.15
CA GLU A 226 14.23 47.95 11.59
C GLU A 226 13.05 48.76 10.99
N GLY A 227 11.83 48.65 11.54
CA GLY A 227 10.67 49.40 11.05
C GLY A 227 9.97 48.83 9.80
N ILE A 228 10.37 47.65 9.31
CA ILE A 228 9.77 47.02 8.11
C ILE A 228 8.60 46.10 8.53
N GLN A 229 7.37 46.51 8.20
CA GLN A 229 6.17 45.70 8.42
C GLN A 229 6.04 44.60 7.36
N CYS A 230 5.65 43.38 7.78
CA CYS A 230 5.40 42.28 6.86
C CYS A 230 4.08 42.49 6.11
N SER A 231 4.10 42.43 4.78
CA SER A 231 2.89 42.50 3.93
C SER A 231 2.19 41.15 3.73
N CYS A 232 2.77 40.04 4.21
CA CYS A 232 2.21 38.70 4.07
C CYS A 232 1.21 38.34 5.19
N ALA A 233 0.54 39.33 5.76
CA ALA A 233 -0.58 39.08 6.66
C ALA A 233 -1.75 38.49 5.86
N PRO A 234 -2.45 37.46 6.37
CA PRO A 234 -3.62 36.91 5.70
C PRO A 234 -4.76 37.95 5.63
N ALA A 235 -5.47 38.01 4.49
CA ALA A 235 -6.43 39.08 4.19
C ALA A 235 -7.72 39.02 5.01
N ASP A 236 -8.20 37.81 5.36
CA ASP A 236 -9.55 37.66 5.95
C ASP A 236 -9.57 36.94 7.31
N VAL A 237 -8.72 35.92 7.53
CA VAL A 237 -8.62 35.18 8.81
C VAL A 237 -7.23 34.53 8.95
N PRO A 238 -6.51 34.72 10.08
CA PRO A 238 -5.18 34.14 10.25
C PRO A 238 -5.19 32.65 10.59
N TRP A 239 -4.31 31.88 9.94
CA TRP A 239 -3.99 30.51 10.38
C TRP A 239 -3.04 30.59 11.56
N ALA A 240 -3.45 30.00 12.68
CA ALA A 240 -2.72 29.95 13.93
C ALA A 240 -1.90 28.66 14.00
N LEU A 241 -0.59 28.81 14.06
CA LEU A 241 0.37 27.74 14.33
C LEU A 241 0.66 27.71 15.83
N VAL A 242 0.39 26.56 16.46
CA VAL A 242 0.56 26.37 17.90
C VAL A 242 1.78 25.48 18.19
N PRO A 243 2.41 25.62 19.36
CA PRO A 243 3.43 24.66 19.79
C PRO A 243 2.81 23.29 20.11
N LEU A 244 3.61 22.23 20.03
CA LEU A 244 3.25 20.84 20.38
C LEU A 244 2.53 20.75 21.74
N ALA A 245 3.01 21.51 22.73
CA ALA A 245 2.43 21.57 24.07
C ALA A 245 0.97 22.07 24.11
N ALA A 246 0.53 22.79 23.07
CA ALA A 246 -0.81 23.34 22.95
C ALA A 246 -1.72 22.57 21.97
N LEU A 247 -1.24 21.48 21.34
CA LEU A 247 -2.05 20.74 20.36
C LEU A 247 -3.32 20.11 20.94
N ASN A 248 -3.26 19.73 22.23
CA ASN A 248 -4.37 19.09 22.94
C ASN A 248 -5.28 20.08 23.67
N LEU A 249 -4.94 21.37 23.64
CA LEU A 249 -5.72 22.40 24.32
C LEU A 249 -6.98 22.75 23.52
N GLY A 250 -8.03 23.11 24.27
CA GLY A 250 -9.24 23.70 23.71
C GLY A 250 -8.97 25.09 23.12
N GLU A 251 -9.86 25.56 22.25
CA GLU A 251 -9.69 26.85 21.57
C GLU A 251 -9.60 28.03 22.55
N GLN A 252 -10.32 27.97 23.68
CA GLN A 252 -10.28 29.00 24.73
C GLN A 252 -8.93 29.01 25.46
N GLU A 253 -8.40 27.84 25.81
CA GLU A 253 -7.10 27.72 26.47
C GLU A 253 -5.96 28.21 25.57
N ILE A 254 -6.07 27.97 24.26
CA ILE A 254 -5.15 28.50 23.25
C ILE A 254 -5.23 30.03 23.19
N MET A 255 -6.42 30.62 23.28
CA MET A 255 -6.57 32.08 23.33
C MET A 255 -6.01 32.70 24.62
N ASP A 256 -6.20 32.04 25.75
CA ASP A 256 -5.63 32.50 27.00
C ASP A 256 -4.08 32.46 26.94
N LEU A 257 -3.51 31.42 26.30
CA LEU A 257 -2.07 31.38 26.00
C LEU A 257 -1.61 32.47 25.04
N TYR A 258 -2.42 32.84 24.04
CA TYR A 258 -2.10 33.95 23.13
C TYR A 258 -2.00 35.28 23.87
N MET A 259 -2.97 35.55 24.73
CA MET A 259 -3.13 36.83 25.41
C MET A 259 -2.22 36.98 26.63
N HIS A 260 -1.84 35.86 27.27
CA HIS A 260 -1.16 35.87 28.58
C HIS A 260 0.13 35.02 28.64
N GLY A 261 0.51 34.31 27.58
CA GLY A 261 1.70 33.45 27.54
C GLY A 261 3.01 34.17 27.19
N GLY A 262 4.14 33.62 27.67
CA GLY A 262 5.49 34.08 27.32
C GLY A 262 5.93 33.69 25.89
N PRO A 263 7.12 34.15 25.42
CA PRO A 263 7.56 34.02 24.03
C PRO A 263 7.68 32.58 23.49
N THR A 264 7.84 31.58 24.36
CA THR A 264 7.85 30.14 24.00
C THR A 264 6.44 29.53 23.86
N ALA A 265 5.40 30.19 24.35
CA ALA A 265 4.00 29.77 24.24
C ALA A 265 3.22 30.49 23.12
N ALA A 266 3.86 31.41 22.39
CA ALA A 266 3.16 32.28 21.44
C ALA A 266 2.63 31.52 20.22
N ILE A 267 1.34 31.71 19.92
CA ILE A 267 0.72 31.37 18.63
C ILE A 267 1.34 32.22 17.53
N ILE A 268 1.67 31.59 16.42
CA ILE A 268 2.23 32.27 15.25
C ILE A 268 1.18 32.32 14.17
N ILE A 269 0.94 33.53 13.63
CA ILE A 269 0.13 33.68 12.44
C ILE A 269 0.95 33.26 11.22
N ALA A 270 0.48 32.24 10.51
CA ALA A 270 1.09 31.79 9.28
C ALA A 270 1.04 32.89 8.21
N ARG A 271 2.09 32.95 7.39
CA ARG A 271 2.20 33.94 6.32
C ARG A 271 1.36 33.51 5.13
N SER A 272 0.86 34.49 4.37
CA SER A 272 -0.03 34.26 3.23
C SER A 272 0.53 33.25 2.20
N TRP A 273 1.84 33.26 1.95
CA TRP A 273 2.49 32.31 1.04
C TRP A 273 2.49 30.87 1.55
N TRP A 274 2.58 30.68 2.87
CA TRP A 274 2.53 29.36 3.48
C TRP A 274 1.10 28.82 3.46
N CYS A 275 0.12 29.68 3.78
CA CYS A 275 -1.29 29.31 3.68
C CYS A 275 -1.68 28.94 2.24
N ALA A 276 -1.25 29.74 1.26
CA ALA A 276 -1.47 29.46 -0.16
C ALA A 276 -0.86 28.12 -0.58
N TYR A 277 0.38 27.85 -0.18
CA TYR A 277 1.04 26.56 -0.42
C TYR A 277 0.20 25.38 0.08
N VAL A 278 -0.19 25.37 1.36
CA VAL A 278 -0.98 24.28 1.93
C VAL A 278 -2.35 24.17 1.24
N GLN A 279 -2.99 25.30 0.97
CA GLN A 279 -4.28 25.35 0.29
C GLN A 279 -4.20 24.75 -1.12
N ASP A 280 -3.17 25.07 -1.89
CA ASP A 280 -2.97 24.58 -3.25
C ASP A 280 -2.73 23.07 -3.26
N VAL A 281 -1.88 22.56 -2.36
CA VAL A 281 -1.63 21.12 -2.20
C VAL A 281 -2.94 20.38 -1.87
N VAL A 282 -3.65 20.84 -0.85
CA VAL A 282 -4.89 20.17 -0.41
C VAL A 282 -5.95 20.25 -1.49
N SER A 283 -6.11 21.39 -2.16
CA SER A 283 -7.09 21.55 -3.23
C SER A 283 -6.78 20.64 -4.42
N ALA A 284 -5.51 20.51 -4.81
CA ALA A 284 -5.09 19.57 -5.86
C ALA A 284 -5.39 18.11 -5.49
N MET A 285 -5.23 17.72 -4.22
CA MET A 285 -5.52 16.36 -3.76
C MET A 285 -7.02 16.05 -3.66
N LYS A 286 -7.89 17.07 -3.66
CA LYS A 286 -9.35 16.90 -3.59
C LYS A 286 -10.00 16.73 -4.96
N THR A 287 -9.29 16.99 -6.06
CA THR A 287 -9.88 16.85 -7.40
C THR A 287 -10.05 15.37 -7.80
N PRO A 288 -10.98 15.07 -8.71
CA PRO A 288 -11.08 13.74 -9.32
C PRO A 288 -9.78 13.37 -10.05
N ASP A 289 -9.27 14.29 -10.88
CA ASP A 289 -8.03 14.13 -11.68
C ASP A 289 -6.80 14.64 -10.91
N ARG A 290 -6.63 14.13 -9.69
CA ARG A 290 -5.52 14.58 -8.82
C ARG A 290 -4.16 14.15 -9.39
N PRO A 291 -3.12 14.99 -9.24
CA PRO A 291 -1.76 14.61 -9.59
C PRO A 291 -1.21 13.57 -8.60
N SER A 292 0.01 13.07 -8.85
CA SER A 292 0.71 12.29 -7.83
C SER A 292 0.90 13.11 -6.55
N LEU A 293 0.97 12.46 -5.39
CA LEU A 293 1.17 13.18 -4.12
C LEU A 293 2.47 14.00 -4.14
N ASP A 294 3.52 13.46 -4.77
CA ASP A 294 4.79 14.18 -4.90
C ASP A 294 4.65 15.45 -5.76
N ASP A 295 3.96 15.37 -6.90
CA ASP A 295 3.66 16.52 -7.75
C ASP A 295 2.79 17.55 -7.04
N ALA A 296 1.75 17.10 -6.32
CA ALA A 296 0.87 17.96 -5.54
C ALA A 296 1.66 18.78 -4.51
N LEU A 297 2.63 18.14 -3.85
CA LEU A 297 3.47 18.76 -2.83
C LEU A 297 4.55 19.68 -3.41
N SER A 298 5.16 19.32 -4.54
CA SER A 298 6.32 20.03 -5.08
C SER A 298 5.96 21.20 -6.00
N ARG A 299 4.94 21.09 -6.84
CA ARG A 299 4.61 22.13 -7.83
C ARG A 299 4.31 23.51 -7.19
N PRO A 300 3.50 23.62 -6.11
CA PRO A 300 3.14 24.90 -5.52
C PRO A 300 4.29 25.63 -4.80
N MET A 301 5.39 24.93 -4.47
CA MET A 301 6.52 25.51 -3.73
C MET A 301 7.15 26.71 -4.44
N SER A 302 7.27 26.64 -5.77
CA SER A 302 7.84 27.72 -6.58
C SER A 302 7.02 29.02 -6.50
N THR A 303 5.68 28.90 -6.51
CA THR A 303 4.75 30.02 -6.39
C THR A 303 4.79 30.62 -4.99
N ALA A 304 4.80 29.78 -3.96
CA ALA A 304 4.91 30.22 -2.57
C ALA A 304 6.22 30.99 -2.31
N ARG A 305 7.35 30.51 -2.85
CA ARG A 305 8.64 31.21 -2.77
C ARG A 305 8.58 32.57 -3.47
N ALA A 306 8.06 32.62 -4.69
CA ALA A 306 7.90 33.87 -5.43
C ALA A 306 7.00 34.88 -4.70
N GLN A 307 6.00 34.42 -3.95
CA GLN A 307 5.17 35.28 -3.11
C GLN A 307 5.93 35.80 -1.89
N ALA A 308 6.75 34.95 -1.24
CA ALA A 308 7.59 35.36 -0.12
C ALA A 308 8.66 36.38 -0.53
N ASP A 309 9.27 36.23 -1.71
CA ASP A 309 10.31 37.11 -2.25
C ASP A 309 9.82 38.55 -2.48
N ARG A 310 8.52 38.73 -2.73
CA ARG A 310 7.89 40.06 -2.88
C ARG A 310 7.76 40.81 -1.55
N CYS A 311 7.94 40.13 -0.43
CA CYS A 311 7.91 40.74 0.91
C CYS A 311 9.33 40.98 1.41
N LEU A 312 9.65 42.24 1.70
CA LEU A 312 10.97 42.66 2.16
C LEU A 312 11.46 41.93 3.42
N ARG A 313 10.52 41.42 4.23
CA ARG A 313 10.80 40.65 5.44
C ARG A 313 10.85 39.15 5.19
N CYS A 314 9.86 38.57 4.50
CA CYS A 314 9.85 37.11 4.26
C CYS A 314 10.99 36.65 3.35
N ARG A 315 11.46 37.49 2.42
CA ARG A 315 12.62 37.18 1.57
C ARG A 315 13.94 36.97 2.35
N GLN A 316 14.00 37.43 3.60
CA GLN A 316 15.18 37.25 4.47
C GLN A 316 15.13 35.95 5.27
N LEU A 317 14.00 35.24 5.26
CA LEU A 317 13.82 33.96 5.96
C LEU A 317 14.28 32.79 5.08
N ASP A 318 14.57 31.65 5.71
CA ASP A 318 14.77 30.38 5.00
C ASP A 318 13.44 29.79 4.52
N VAL A 319 12.84 30.43 3.52
CA VAL A 319 11.54 30.02 2.95
C VAL A 319 11.65 28.62 2.34
N GLN A 320 12.78 28.28 1.71
CA GLN A 320 12.97 26.95 1.12
C GLN A 320 12.98 25.88 2.20
N GLY A 321 13.77 26.02 3.25
CA GLY A 321 13.83 25.05 4.35
C GLY A 321 12.48 24.90 5.06
N THR A 322 11.73 26.00 5.26
CA THR A 322 10.37 25.96 5.79
C THR A 322 9.42 25.17 4.87
N LEU A 323 9.47 25.38 3.56
CA LEU A 323 8.61 24.66 2.61
C LEU A 323 8.96 23.17 2.53
N GLU A 324 10.25 22.80 2.54
CA GLU A 324 10.67 21.39 2.55
C GLU A 324 10.23 20.69 3.84
N SER A 325 10.40 21.35 4.98
CA SER A 325 9.89 20.81 6.26
C SER A 325 8.38 20.66 6.21
N THR A 326 7.66 21.69 5.73
CA THR A 326 6.20 21.63 5.59
C THR A 326 5.76 20.50 4.66
N LYS A 327 6.47 20.29 3.55
CA LYS A 327 6.22 19.21 2.57
C LYS A 327 6.22 17.84 3.24
N GLU A 328 7.22 17.55 4.08
CA GLU A 328 7.32 16.25 4.76
C GLU A 328 6.20 16.03 5.79
N TYR A 329 5.90 17.03 6.62
CA TYR A 329 4.79 16.93 7.59
C TYR A 329 3.42 16.84 6.91
N LEU A 330 3.21 17.61 5.83
CA LEU A 330 1.98 17.59 5.06
C LEU A 330 1.79 16.25 4.33
N ARG A 331 2.87 15.66 3.79
CA ARG A 331 2.85 14.30 3.23
C ARG A 331 2.39 13.29 4.29
N ALA A 332 3.03 13.29 5.46
CA ALA A 332 2.73 12.36 6.53
C ALA A 332 1.27 12.48 6.99
N GLU A 333 0.76 13.71 7.15
CA GLU A 333 -0.64 13.93 7.54
C GLU A 333 -1.61 13.48 6.44
N ILE A 334 -1.36 13.79 5.16
CA ILE A 334 -2.22 13.33 4.06
C ILE A 334 -2.25 11.79 4.02
N GLU A 335 -1.10 11.13 4.05
CA GLU A 335 -1.04 9.66 4.04
C GLU A 335 -1.77 9.04 5.24
N LYS A 336 -1.60 9.60 6.43
CA LYS A 336 -2.31 9.17 7.64
C LYS A 336 -3.82 9.27 7.46
N ARG A 337 -4.33 10.36 6.87
CA ARG A 337 -5.78 10.53 6.64
C ARG A 337 -6.30 9.59 5.57
N LEU A 338 -5.58 9.41 4.47
CA LEU A 338 -5.94 8.44 3.42
C LEU A 338 -5.93 7.00 3.95
N ALA A 339 -5.01 6.67 4.86
CA ALA A 339 -4.97 5.38 5.54
C ALA A 339 -6.16 5.17 6.50
N ASN A 340 -6.78 6.22 7.01
CA ASN A 340 -7.94 6.08 7.88
C ASN A 340 -9.27 5.96 7.13
N ILE A 341 -9.30 6.17 5.81
CA ILE A 341 -10.50 5.94 5.02
C ILE A 341 -10.77 4.43 4.93
N PRO A 342 -11.98 3.96 5.30
CA PRO A 342 -12.35 2.56 5.17
C PRO A 342 -12.65 2.18 3.71
N ILE A 343 -12.28 0.96 3.32
CA ILE A 343 -12.62 0.36 2.01
C ILE A 343 -13.85 -0.58 2.15
N ASP A 344 -14.27 -0.91 3.37
CA ASP A 344 -15.44 -1.76 3.67
C ASP A 344 -15.47 -3.12 2.93
N ALA A 345 -14.30 -3.74 2.77
CA ALA A 345 -14.22 -5.10 2.24
C ALA A 345 -14.90 -6.09 3.21
N PRO A 346 -15.72 -7.04 2.73
CA PRO A 346 -16.48 -7.95 3.60
C PRO A 346 -15.58 -8.86 4.44
N PHE A 347 -14.36 -9.12 3.96
CA PHE A 347 -13.34 -9.90 4.66
C PHE A 347 -12.48 -9.07 5.63
N TRP A 348 -12.78 -7.78 5.84
CA TRP A 348 -12.13 -6.93 6.85
C TRP A 348 -12.56 -7.29 8.28
N LYS A 349 -13.83 -7.69 8.47
CA LYS A 349 -14.40 -8.02 9.79
C LYS A 349 -14.31 -9.50 10.15
N ALA A 350 -13.93 -10.34 9.19
CA ALA A 350 -13.63 -11.74 9.41
C ALA A 350 -12.19 -11.84 9.91
N GLY A 351 -11.97 -11.54 11.19
CA GLY A 351 -10.71 -11.84 11.86
C GLY A 351 -10.44 -13.34 11.72
N TYR A 352 -9.29 -13.66 11.15
CA TYR A 352 -8.61 -14.94 11.40
C TYR A 352 -7.68 -14.75 12.60
#